data_AF-A0A0F9UM01-F1
#
_entry.id   AF-A0A0F9UM01-F1
#
_cell.length_a   1.000
_cell.length_b   1.000
_cell.length_c   1.000
_cell.angle_alpha   90.00
_cell.angle_beta   90.00
_cell.angle_gamma   90.00
#
_symmetry.space_group_name_H-M   'P 1'
#
loop_
_entity.id
_entity.type
_entity.pdbx_description
1 polymer ?
#
loop_
_entity_poly.entity_id
_entity_poly.type
_entity_poly.pdbx_seq_one_letter_code
_entity_poly.pdbx_strand_id
1 'polypeptide(L)'
;MRDWYSPRDIDFTTRDMIEWVMAHIQQLKDGDFPKQETGYAIDPEIKSSRSSKAAFETPIQISAELERRAESVGPDALMAVLNRGHGFTIGSLAKYFNLEEEVVTYRCHCAVRFMIGRNFRASFYRRDHVAAYTDQATKGSDPAGTPGR
;
A
#
# COMPACT_ATOMS: atom_id res chain seq x y z
N MET A 1 -7.03 -4.96 -9.29
CA MET A 1 -5.62 -4.54 -9.30
C MET A 1 -5.12 -4.71 -10.71
N ARG A 2 -4.42 -3.72 -11.28
CA ARG A 2 -3.79 -3.85 -12.59
C ARG A 2 -2.69 -4.92 -12.54
N ASP A 3 -2.58 -5.72 -13.60
CA ASP A 3 -1.64 -6.86 -13.63
C ASP A 3 -0.17 -6.44 -13.73
N TRP A 4 0.11 -5.29 -14.35
CA TRP A 4 1.48 -4.82 -14.56
C TRP A 4 1.60 -3.30 -14.73
N TYR A 5 2.70 -2.72 -14.25
CA TYR A 5 3.08 -1.32 -14.45
C TYR A 5 4.46 -1.22 -15.11
N SER A 6 4.60 -0.32 -16.08
CA SER A 6 5.91 0.03 -16.65
C SER A 6 6.73 0.79 -15.61
N PRO A 7 8.07 0.60 -15.54
CA PRO A 7 8.92 1.33 -14.61
C PRO A 7 8.77 2.86 -14.70
N ARG A 8 8.50 3.38 -15.91
CA ARG A 8 8.33 4.82 -16.16
C ARG A 8 6.99 5.38 -15.72
N ASP A 9 5.99 4.51 -15.56
CA ASP A 9 4.63 4.89 -15.19
C ASP A 9 4.44 4.90 -13.66
N ILE A 10 5.42 4.43 -12.89
CA ILE A 10 5.33 4.35 -11.44
C ILE A 10 5.63 5.72 -10.81
N ASP A 11 4.58 6.42 -10.41
CA ASP A 11 4.63 7.75 -9.78
C ASP A 11 3.99 7.80 -8.38
N PHE A 12 3.53 6.65 -7.89
CA PHE A 12 2.87 6.47 -6.59
C PHE A 12 1.58 7.30 -6.42
N THR A 13 0.85 7.62 -7.50
CA THR A 13 -0.35 8.47 -7.43
C THR A 13 -1.66 7.72 -7.22
N THR A 14 -1.69 6.41 -7.42
CA THR A 14 -2.91 5.60 -7.33
C THR A 14 -2.78 4.48 -6.31
N ARG A 15 -3.90 4.07 -5.73
CA ARG A 15 -3.97 2.97 -4.77
C ARG A 15 -3.45 1.66 -5.40
N ASP A 16 -3.97 1.29 -6.56
CA ASP A 16 -3.59 0.05 -7.25
C ASP A 16 -2.09 -0.04 -7.52
N MET A 17 -1.45 1.09 -7.82
CA MET A 17 0.00 1.14 -8.03
C MET A 17 0.77 0.92 -6.74
N ILE A 18 0.34 1.54 -5.63
CA ILE A 18 0.96 1.29 -4.31
C ILE A 18 0.85 -0.19 -3.94
N GLU A 19 -0.35 -0.75 -4.07
CA GLU A 19 -0.60 -2.16 -3.74
C GLU A 19 0.21 -3.11 -4.65
N TRP A 20 0.35 -2.78 -5.94
CA TRP A 20 1.18 -3.54 -6.88
C TRP A 20 2.67 -3.49 -6.49
N VAL A 21 3.20 -2.30 -6.14
CA VAL A 21 4.60 -2.16 -5.71
C VAL A 21 4.85 -2.91 -4.40
N MET A 22 3.87 -2.91 -3.47
CA MET A 22 3.95 -3.70 -2.24
C MET A 22 4.03 -5.20 -2.51
N ALA A 23 3.23 -5.71 -3.46
CA ALA A 23 3.24 -7.13 -3.81
C ALA A 23 4.58 -7.59 -4.40
N HIS A 24 5.32 -6.69 -5.05
CA HIS A 24 6.59 -6.99 -5.71
C HIS A 24 7.80 -6.42 -4.97
N ILE A 25 7.63 -5.94 -3.73
CA ILE A 25 8.67 -5.15 -3.04
C ILE A 25 9.99 -5.91 -2.91
N GLN A 26 9.95 -7.21 -2.61
CA GLN A 26 11.16 -8.02 -2.49
C GLN A 26 11.91 -8.12 -3.82
N GLN A 27 11.21 -8.42 -4.92
CA GLN A 27 11.81 -8.48 -6.25
C GLN A 27 12.46 -7.15 -6.65
N LEU A 28 11.78 -6.03 -6.36
CA LEU A 28 12.29 -4.69 -6.64
C LEU A 28 13.54 -4.36 -5.82
N LYS A 29 13.60 -4.80 -4.55
CA LYS A 29 14.77 -4.65 -3.67
C LYS A 29 15.98 -5.43 -4.18
N ASP A 30 15.73 -6.60 -4.77
CA ASP A 30 16.77 -7.46 -5.35
C ASP A 30 17.28 -6.91 -6.70
N GLY A 31 16.72 -5.79 -7.18
CA GLY A 31 17.10 -5.14 -8.43
C GLY A 31 16.40 -5.72 -9.66
N ASP A 32 15.42 -6.59 -9.47
CA ASP A 32 14.64 -7.18 -10.53
C ASP A 32 13.30 -6.45 -10.73
N PHE A 33 12.89 -6.29 -11.98
CA PHE A 33 11.59 -5.71 -12.29
C PHE A 33 10.63 -6.82 -12.78
N PRO A 34 9.37 -6.88 -12.27
CA PRO A 34 8.40 -7.88 -12.71
C PRO A 34 8.22 -7.86 -14.23
N LYS A 35 8.34 -9.03 -14.86
CA LYS A 35 8.15 -9.17 -16.31
C LYS A 35 6.66 -9.04 -16.64
N GLN A 36 6.36 -8.42 -17.77
CA GLN A 36 5.00 -8.39 -18.28
C GLN A 36 4.65 -9.77 -18.85
N GLU A 37 3.63 -10.45 -18.31
CA GLU A 37 3.15 -11.76 -18.78
C GLU A 37 2.31 -11.66 -20.07
N THR A 38 2.74 -10.88 -21.07
CA THR A 38 2.07 -10.87 -22.37
C THR A 38 2.52 -12.07 -23.19
N GLY A 39 1.63 -13.05 -23.36
CA GLY A 39 1.81 -14.27 -24.17
C GLY A 39 1.99 -14.06 -25.69
N TYR A 40 2.41 -12.88 -26.12
CA TYR A 40 2.84 -12.63 -27.50
C TYR A 40 4.17 -11.90 -27.47
N ALA A 41 5.19 -12.53 -28.05
CA ALA A 41 6.39 -11.86 -28.52
C ALA A 41 6.00 -10.96 -29.70
N ILE A 42 5.34 -9.84 -29.41
CA ILE A 42 5.38 -8.71 -30.33
C ILE A 42 6.61 -7.97 -29.85
N ASP A 43 7.71 -8.20 -30.55
CA ASP A 43 8.89 -7.35 -30.51
C ASP A 43 8.54 -6.16 -31.40
N PRO A 44 8.11 -4.99 -30.88
CA PRO A 44 8.16 -3.83 -31.71
C PRO A 44 9.62 -3.39 -31.66
N GLU A 45 10.17 -2.97 -32.79
CA GLU A 45 11.39 -2.15 -32.83
C GLU A 45 11.13 -0.82 -32.07
N ILE A 46 10.92 -0.89 -30.75
CA ILE A 46 10.97 0.25 -29.87
C ILE A 46 12.45 0.53 -29.78
N LYS A 47 12.91 1.50 -30.57
CA LYS A 47 14.23 2.10 -30.44
C LYS A 47 14.48 2.34 -28.95
N SER A 48 15.21 1.42 -28.32
CA SER A 48 15.51 1.54 -26.91
C SER A 48 16.37 2.77 -26.80
N SER A 49 15.80 3.84 -26.25
CA SER A 49 16.61 4.93 -25.75
C SER A 49 17.58 4.26 -24.78
N ARG A 50 18.87 4.18 -25.13
CA ARG A 50 19.89 3.62 -24.24
C ARG A 50 19.70 4.31 -22.89
N SER A 51 19.23 3.54 -21.91
CA SER A 51 19.16 4.03 -20.54
C SER A 51 20.60 4.27 -20.09
N SER A 52 20.89 5.46 -19.57
CA SER A 52 22.16 5.72 -18.90
C SER A 52 22.29 4.99 -17.57
N LYS A 53 21.17 4.45 -17.05
CA LYS A 53 21.08 3.69 -15.81
C LYS A 53 21.24 2.20 -16.05
N ALA A 54 21.90 1.51 -15.13
CA ALA A 54 21.91 0.05 -15.07
C ALA A 54 20.49 -0.49 -14.81
N ALA A 55 20.21 -1.70 -15.29
CA ALA A 55 18.88 -2.30 -15.23
C ALA A 55 18.30 -2.39 -13.80
N PHE A 56 19.17 -2.60 -12.80
CA PHE A 56 18.79 -2.72 -11.39
C PHE A 56 18.46 -1.38 -10.71
N GLU A 57 18.89 -0.24 -11.26
CA GLU A 57 18.77 1.04 -10.56
C GLU A 57 17.33 1.47 -10.38
N THR A 58 16.51 1.28 -11.42
CA THR A 58 15.10 1.68 -11.41
C THR A 58 14.27 0.88 -10.38
N PRO A 59 14.30 -0.47 -10.36
CA PRO A 59 13.60 -1.23 -9.33
C PRO A 59 14.08 -0.88 -7.92
N ILE A 60 15.38 -0.71 -7.70
CA ILE A 60 15.90 -0.29 -6.39
C ILE A 60 15.37 1.09 -5.99
N GLN A 61 15.37 2.07 -6.90
CA GLN A 61 14.81 3.41 -6.62
C GLN A 61 13.32 3.36 -6.26
N ILE A 62 12.54 2.53 -6.95
CA ILE A 62 11.12 2.35 -6.66
C ILE A 62 10.93 1.70 -5.29
N SER A 63 11.69 0.65 -4.97
CA SER A 63 11.61 0.00 -3.67
C SER A 63 11.96 0.95 -2.52
N ALA A 64 13.04 1.71 -2.65
CA ALA A 64 13.48 2.69 -1.65
C ALA A 64 12.44 3.80 -1.43
N GLU A 65 11.78 4.25 -2.50
CA GLU A 65 10.70 5.23 -2.38
C GLU A 65 9.47 4.67 -1.66
N LEU A 66 9.11 3.39 -1.88
CA LEU A 66 8.05 2.76 -1.09
C LEU A 66 8.45 2.59 0.37
N GLU A 67 9.68 2.12 0.65
CA GLU A 67 10.18 1.93 2.01
C GLU A 67 10.16 3.25 2.80
N ARG A 68 10.66 4.34 2.20
CA ARG A 68 10.60 5.69 2.80
C ARG A 68 9.18 6.12 3.15
N ARG A 69 8.19 5.76 2.32
CA ARG A 69 6.77 6.03 2.60
C ARG A 69 6.24 5.14 3.72
N ALA A 70 6.59 3.85 3.71
CA ALA A 70 6.21 2.91 4.74
C ALA A 70 6.77 3.30 6.11
N GLU A 71 8.03 3.74 6.18
CA GLU A 71 8.67 4.23 7.42
C GLU A 71 7.93 5.41 8.04
N SER A 72 7.46 6.36 7.21
CA SER A 72 6.68 7.52 7.69
C SER A 72 5.34 7.14 8.32
N VAL A 73 4.78 6.00 7.91
CA VAL A 73 3.52 5.44 8.43
C VAL A 73 3.81 4.54 9.65
N GLY A 74 4.93 3.81 9.61
CA GLY A 74 5.42 2.84 10.60
C GLY A 74 4.62 1.53 10.62
N PRO A 75 4.26 0.94 11.77
CA PRO A 75 3.67 -0.40 11.84
C PRO A 75 2.38 -0.61 11.03
N ASP A 76 1.61 0.45 10.78
CA ASP A 76 0.40 0.37 9.95
C ASP A 76 0.75 0.05 8.48
N ALA A 77 1.93 0.49 8.01
CA ALA A 77 2.41 0.12 6.68
C ALA A 77 2.76 -1.36 6.61
N LEU A 78 3.35 -1.94 7.66
CA LEU A 78 3.61 -3.38 7.71
C LEU A 78 2.30 -4.17 7.61
N MET A 79 1.28 -3.77 8.36
CA MET A 79 -0.05 -4.38 8.30
C MET A 79 -0.66 -4.29 6.89
N ALA A 80 -0.53 -3.13 6.24
CA ALA A 80 -0.99 -2.95 4.86
C ALA A 80 -0.20 -3.81 3.85
N VAL A 81 1.13 -3.90 3.99
CA VAL A 81 1.99 -4.74 3.14
C VAL A 81 1.63 -6.22 3.29
N LEU A 82 1.44 -6.71 4.52
CA LEU A 82 1.02 -8.09 4.76
C LEU A 82 -0.36 -8.37 4.14
N ASN A 83 -1.31 -7.45 4.28
CA ASN A 83 -2.65 -7.61 3.73
C ASN A 83 -2.67 -7.58 2.20
N ARG A 84 -2.03 -6.57 1.59
CA ARG A 84 -2.14 -6.26 0.16
C ARG A 84 -1.07 -6.93 -0.69
N GLY A 85 0.13 -7.09 -0.15
CA GLY A 85 1.26 -7.71 -0.86
C GLY A 85 1.40 -9.21 -0.62
N HIS A 86 1.01 -9.70 0.57
CA HIS A 86 1.20 -11.11 0.95
C HIS A 86 -0.10 -11.89 1.21
N GLY A 87 -1.27 -11.26 0.98
CA GLY A 87 -2.56 -11.93 1.05
C GLY A 87 -3.03 -12.31 2.46
N PHE A 88 -2.44 -11.75 3.51
CA PHE A 88 -2.92 -11.99 4.88
C PHE A 88 -4.33 -11.45 5.05
N THR A 89 -5.25 -12.25 5.58
CA THR A 89 -6.63 -11.82 5.82
C THR A 89 -6.70 -10.82 6.99
N ILE A 90 -7.72 -9.96 6.98
CA ILE A 90 -7.99 -9.01 8.07
C ILE A 90 -8.09 -9.74 9.41
N GLY A 91 -8.83 -10.85 9.49
CA GLY A 91 -8.93 -11.65 10.71
C GLY A 91 -7.61 -12.25 11.19
N SER A 92 -6.69 -12.60 10.28
CA SER A 92 -5.34 -13.06 10.69
C SER A 92 -4.53 -11.91 11.27
N LEU A 93 -4.58 -10.74 10.63
CA LEU A 93 -3.89 -9.54 11.11
C LEU A 93 -4.48 -9.04 12.44
N ALA A 94 -5.80 -9.08 12.62
CA ALA A 94 -6.47 -8.77 13.88
C ALA A 94 -5.89 -9.60 15.03
N LYS A 95 -5.70 -10.90 14.82
CA LYS A 95 -5.07 -11.80 15.80
C LYS A 95 -3.59 -11.46 16.02
N TYR A 96 -2.80 -11.29 14.96
CA TYR A 96 -1.36 -11.04 15.09
C TYR A 96 -1.03 -9.69 15.75
N PHE A 97 -1.85 -8.67 15.50
CA PHE A 97 -1.65 -7.33 16.02
C PHE A 97 -2.46 -7.05 17.30
N ASN A 98 -3.27 -8.01 17.76
CA ASN A 98 -4.18 -7.88 18.90
C ASN A 98 -5.11 -6.66 18.79
N LEU A 99 -5.84 -6.59 17.67
CA LEU A 99 -6.76 -5.50 17.32
C LEU A 99 -8.09 -6.08 16.84
N GLU A 100 -9.14 -5.27 16.87
CA GLU A 100 -10.40 -5.58 16.22
C GLU A 100 -10.26 -5.53 14.68
N GLU A 101 -11.07 -6.33 13.99
CA GLU A 101 -11.01 -6.43 12.52
C GLU A 101 -11.35 -5.10 11.84
N GLU A 102 -12.29 -4.33 12.39
CA GLU A 102 -12.62 -3.00 11.89
C GLU A 102 -11.42 -2.04 11.99
N VAL A 103 -10.71 -2.09 13.12
CA VAL A 103 -9.51 -1.26 13.36
C VAL A 103 -8.39 -1.62 12.38
N VAL A 104 -8.15 -2.91 12.16
CA VAL A 104 -7.17 -3.39 11.16
C VAL A 104 -7.55 -2.91 9.76
N THR A 105 -8.82 -3.08 9.38
CA THR A 105 -9.33 -2.64 8.08
C THR A 105 -9.10 -1.14 7.87
N TYR A 106 -9.44 -0.34 8.89
CA TYR A 106 -9.26 1.11 8.86
C TYR A 106 -7.77 1.51 8.76
N ARG A 107 -6.90 0.92 9.60
CA ARG A 107 -5.46 1.21 9.60
C ARG A 107 -4.80 0.85 8.27
N CYS A 108 -5.13 -0.31 7.69
CA CYS A 108 -4.68 -0.68 6.35
C CYS A 108 -5.09 0.34 5.30
N HIS A 109 -6.35 0.78 5.32
CA HIS A 109 -6.87 1.77 4.38
C HIS A 109 -6.17 3.13 4.52
N CYS A 110 -6.00 3.61 5.76
CA CYS A 110 -5.30 4.86 6.06
C CYS A 110 -3.83 4.82 5.66
N ALA A 111 -3.14 3.71 5.93
CA ALA A 111 -1.74 3.50 5.54
C ALA A 111 -1.56 3.60 4.01
N VAL A 112 -2.35 2.84 3.24
CA VAL A 112 -2.29 2.87 1.77
C VAL A 112 -2.65 4.26 1.25
N ARG A 113 -3.70 4.88 1.78
CA ARG A 113 -4.10 6.23 1.40
C ARG A 113 -2.99 7.25 1.65
N PHE A 114 -2.29 7.15 2.77
CA PHE A 114 -1.19 8.06 3.08
C PHE A 114 -0.01 7.87 2.14
N MET A 115 0.31 6.63 1.79
CA MET A 115 1.39 6.30 0.86
C MET A 115 1.15 6.79 -0.58
N ILE A 116 -0.04 7.29 -0.92
CA ILE A 116 -0.31 7.93 -2.22
C ILE A 116 0.34 9.33 -2.27
N GLY A 117 1.03 9.64 -3.38
CA GLY A 117 1.96 10.77 -3.53
C GLY A 117 1.44 12.14 -3.12
N ARG A 118 0.17 12.46 -3.39
CA ARG A 118 -0.43 13.73 -2.95
C ARG A 118 -0.54 13.83 -1.43
N ASN A 119 -0.90 12.73 -0.76
CA ASN A 119 -1.08 12.70 0.69
C ASN A 119 0.25 12.64 1.42
N PHE A 120 1.18 11.81 0.90
CA PHE A 120 2.52 11.67 1.44
C PHE A 120 3.30 13.00 1.44
N ARG A 121 3.18 13.81 0.38
CA ARG A 121 3.90 15.10 0.27
C ARG A 121 3.27 16.21 1.10
N ALA A 122 1.97 16.15 1.34
CA ALA A 122 1.20 17.26 1.91
C ALA A 122 0.97 17.16 3.42
N SER A 123 1.27 16.02 4.04
CA SER A 123 0.85 15.75 5.42
C SER A 123 1.83 14.84 6.16
N PHE A 124 1.67 14.78 7.48
CA PHE A 124 2.30 13.79 8.33
C PHE A 124 1.28 12.69 8.67
N TYR A 125 1.73 11.44 8.71
CA TYR A 125 0.87 10.35 9.12
C TYR A 125 0.60 10.47 10.62
N ARG A 126 -0.61 10.89 10.97
CA ARG A 126 -1.06 10.83 12.36
C ARG A 126 -1.62 9.44 12.64
N ARG A 127 -1.36 8.85 13.80
CA ARG A 127 -1.95 7.56 14.21
C ARG A 127 -3.15 7.70 15.14
N ASP A 128 -3.42 8.93 15.59
CA ASP A 128 -4.57 9.30 16.42
C ASP A 128 -5.92 9.08 15.73
N HIS A 129 -5.97 8.95 14.39
CA HIS A 129 -7.20 8.59 13.67
C HIS A 129 -7.82 7.27 14.18
N VAL A 130 -7.02 6.37 14.75
CA VAL A 130 -7.49 5.10 15.31
C VAL A 130 -8.35 5.34 16.55
N ALA A 131 -7.94 6.25 17.44
CA ALA A 131 -8.71 6.61 18.63
C ALA A 131 -10.04 7.28 18.25
N ALA A 132 -10.02 8.11 17.21
CA ALA A 132 -11.24 8.74 16.69
C ALA A 132 -12.23 7.73 16.08
N TYR A 133 -11.74 6.63 15.49
CA TYR A 133 -12.60 5.57 14.95
C TYR A 133 -13.26 4.74 16.05
N THR A 134 -12.50 4.32 17.07
CA THR A 134 -13.06 3.60 18.23
C THR A 134 -14.09 4.44 18.99
N ASP A 135 -13.87 5.75 19.11
CA ASP A 135 -14.81 6.69 19.74
C ASP A 135 -16.10 6.91 18.91
N GLN A 136 -16.02 6.79 17.58
CA GLN A 136 -17.19 6.88 16.70
C GLN A 136 -17.97 5.56 16.63
N ALA A 137 -17.28 4.43 16.61
CA ALA A 137 -17.90 3.10 16.63
C ALA A 137 -18.70 2.88 17.93
N THR A 138 -18.15 3.29 19.08
CA THR A 138 -18.84 3.22 20.38
C THR A 138 -20.03 4.18 20.50
N LYS A 139 -19.98 5.34 19.85
CA LYS A 139 -21.12 6.29 19.80
C LYS A 139 -22.22 5.87 18.82
N GLY A 140 -21.93 5.00 17.86
CA GLY A 140 -22.91 4.47 16.90
C GLY A 140 -23.65 3.22 17.36
N SER A 141 -23.23 2.62 18.49
CA SER A 141 -23.76 1.36 19.01
C SER A 141 -24.74 1.51 20.18
N ASP A 142 -25.25 2.71 20.48
CA ASP A 142 -26.33 2.88 21.46
C ASP A 142 -27.67 2.50 20.80
N PRO A 143 -28.30 1.36 21.17
CA PRO A 143 -29.68 1.11 20.78
C PRO A 143 -30.56 2.09 21.52
N ALA A 144 -31.24 2.95 20.75
CA ALA A 144 -32.34 3.83 21.13
C ALA A 144 -32.83 3.63 22.58
N GLY A 145 -32.41 4.55 23.46
CA GLY A 145 -32.91 4.64 24.82
C GLY A 145 -34.44 4.59 24.83
N THR A 146 -34.97 3.61 25.54
CA THR A 146 -36.41 3.50 25.78
C THR A 146 -36.88 4.76 26.49
N PRO A 147 -37.91 5.48 26.00
CA PRO A 147 -38.43 6.62 26.71
C PRO A 147 -39.14 6.13 27.98
N GLY A 148 -38.52 6.42 29.12
CA GLY A 148 -39.08 6.18 30.45
C GLY A 148 -40.32 7.03 30.68
N ARG A 149 -41.32 6.40 31.28
CA ARG A 149 -42.66 6.92 31.62
C ARG A 149 -42.63 8.09 32.59
#